data_AF-A0A1V5JYH7-F1
#
_entry.id   AF-A0A1V5JYH7-F1
#
_cell.length_a   1.000
_cell.length_b   1.000
_cell.length_c   1.000
_cell.angle_alpha   90.00
_cell.angle_beta   90.00
_cell.angle_gamma   90.00
#
_symmetry.space_group_name_H-M   'P 1'
#
loop_
_entity.id
_entity.type
_entity.pdbx_description
1 polymer ?
#
loop_
_entity_poly.entity_id
_entity_poly.type
_entity_poly.pdbx_seq_one_letter_code
_entity_poly.pdbx_strand_id
1 'polypeptide(L)'
;MIKGVSTSRLKNLFLLTASVVTAILVSYTGPIGFLDLVVPHIARRSFPQRHKVLLPLSAVMGGALLVLSDTLSRSVVAPAEIPVGILTTLFGVPFLVVVLLKKK
;
A
#
# COMPACT_ATOMS: atom_id res chain seq x y z
N MET A 1 -3.22 4.40 29.06
CA MET A 1 -2.16 5.03 28.23
C MET A 1 -0.88 5.17 29.06
N ILE A 2 -0.27 4.05 29.48
CA ILE A 2 0.66 3.96 30.65
C ILE A 2 2.14 3.93 30.25
N LYS A 3 2.48 4.33 29.01
CA LYS A 3 3.87 4.51 28.58
C LYS A 3 3.98 5.98 28.20
N GLY A 4 4.94 6.72 28.74
CA GLY A 4 5.14 8.18 28.60
C GLY A 4 5.39 8.73 27.19
N VAL A 5 4.84 8.06 26.17
CA VAL A 5 4.82 8.51 24.78
C VAL A 5 3.69 9.50 24.60
N SER A 6 4.03 10.71 24.17
CA SER A 6 3.04 11.69 23.72
C SER A 6 2.42 11.23 22.40
N THR A 7 1.21 10.66 22.48
CA THR A 7 0.46 10.15 21.33
C THR A 7 0.17 11.24 20.30
N SER A 8 -0.12 12.47 20.74
CA SER A 8 -0.37 13.60 19.84
C SER A 8 0.87 14.00 19.03
N ARG A 9 2.05 14.06 19.67
CA ARG A 9 3.31 14.37 18.96
C ARG A 9 3.65 13.29 17.95
N LEU A 10 3.53 12.03 18.37
CA LEU A 10 3.83 10.89 17.51
C LEU A 10 2.88 10.83 16.31
N LYS A 11 1.58 11.05 16.52
CA LYS A 11 0.58 11.10 15.46
C LYS A 11 0.91 12.17 14.43
N ASN A 12 1.19 13.40 14.88
CA ASN A 12 1.51 14.51 13.97
C ASN A 12 2.81 14.25 13.20
N LEU A 13 3.83 13.67 13.84
CA LEU A 13 5.07 13.29 13.16
C LEU A 13 4.82 12.24 12.06
N PHE A 14 4.04 11.20 12.34
CA PHE A 14 3.68 10.19 11.34
C PHE A 14 2.86 10.77 10.20
N LEU A 15 1.88 11.62 10.49
CA LEU A 15 1.05 12.25 9.46
C LEU A 15 1.90 13.13 8.54
N LEU A 16 2.76 13.98 9.09
CA LEU A 16 3.64 14.86 8.30
C LEU A 16 4.60 14.04 7.44
N THR A 17 5.32 13.09 8.03
CA THR A 17 6.31 12.27 7.30
C THR A 17 5.65 11.41 6.23
N ALA A 18 4.54 10.72 6.53
CA ALA A 18 3.81 9.93 5.55
C ALA A 18 3.28 10.80 4.41
N SER A 19 2.68 11.96 4.72
CA SER A 19 2.12 12.84 3.70
C SER A 19 3.19 13.40 2.76
N VAL A 20 4.35 13.82 3.29
CA VAL A 20 5.45 14.34 2.47
C VAL A 20 6.02 13.24 1.57
N VAL A 21 6.28 12.05 2.12
CA VAL A 21 6.80 10.92 1.32
C VAL A 21 5.81 10.53 0.23
N THR A 22 4.52 10.38 0.56
CA THR A 22 3.48 10.05 -0.40
C THR A 22 3.32 11.13 -1.46
N ALA A 23 3.33 12.41 -1.09
CA ALA A 23 3.19 13.53 -2.03
C ALA A 23 4.34 13.57 -3.04
N ILE A 24 5.58 13.37 -2.58
CA ILE A 24 6.75 13.28 -3.45
C ILE A 24 6.57 12.14 -4.45
N LEU A 25 6.25 10.93 -3.98
CA LEU A 25 6.10 9.76 -4.86
C LEU A 25 4.96 9.94 -5.88
N VAL A 26 3.79 10.38 -5.43
CA VAL A 26 2.61 10.59 -6.29
C VAL A 26 2.84 11.69 -7.32
N SER A 27 3.63 12.71 -7.00
CA SER A 27 4.03 13.75 -7.96
C SER A 27 4.83 13.20 -9.15
N TYR A 28 5.59 12.11 -8.95
CA TYR A 28 6.37 11.47 -10.02
C TYR A 28 5.59 10.36 -10.74
N THR A 29 4.87 9.52 -10.00
CA THR A 29 4.24 8.30 -10.55
C THR A 29 2.77 8.47 -10.91
N GLY A 30 2.17 9.59 -10.54
CA GLY A 30 0.72 9.75 -10.53
C GLY A 30 0.05 8.99 -9.37
N PRO A 31 -1.28 9.10 -9.24
CA PRO A 31 -2.03 8.46 -8.16
C PRO A 31 -2.10 6.94 -8.37
N ILE A 32 -1.76 6.18 -7.33
CA ILE A 32 -1.84 4.73 -7.31
C ILE A 32 -2.83 4.29 -6.23
N GLY A 33 -3.83 3.51 -6.61
CA GLY A 33 -4.88 3.05 -5.71
C GLY A 33 -4.64 1.65 -5.13
N PHE A 34 -5.30 1.38 -3.99
CA PHE A 34 -5.48 0.08 -3.35
C PHE A 34 -4.25 -0.63 -2.76
N LEU A 35 -3.02 -0.29 -3.16
CA LEU A 35 -1.79 -0.86 -2.60
C LEU A 35 -1.71 -0.71 -1.07
N ASP A 36 -2.06 0.48 -0.56
CA ASP A 36 -2.02 0.81 0.88
C ASP A 36 -3.03 0.02 1.72
N LEU A 37 -4.06 -0.55 1.08
CA LEU A 37 -5.05 -1.39 1.75
C LEU A 37 -4.64 -2.86 1.67
N VAL A 38 -4.26 -3.32 0.47
CA VAL A 38 -4.01 -4.72 0.16
C VAL A 38 -2.75 -5.21 0.89
N VAL A 39 -1.65 -4.50 0.70
CA VAL A 39 -0.32 -4.95 1.13
C VAL A 39 -0.21 -5.12 2.65
N PRO A 40 -0.51 -4.11 3.50
CA PRO A 40 -0.36 -4.27 4.94
C PRO A 40 -1.36 -5.27 5.53
N HIS A 41 -2.50 -5.49 4.87
CA HIS A 41 -3.47 -6.47 5.32
C HIS A 41 -3.00 -7.91 5.02
N ILE A 42 -2.46 -8.15 3.81
CA ILE A 42 -1.81 -9.44 3.49
C ILE A 42 -0.60 -9.65 4.39
N ALA A 43 0.29 -8.65 4.52
CA ALA A 43 1.48 -8.74 5.36
C ALA A 43 1.14 -9.07 6.82
N ARG A 44 0.08 -8.46 7.37
CA ARG A 44 -0.40 -8.72 8.73
C ARG A 44 -0.98 -10.12 8.89
N ARG A 45 -1.65 -10.66 7.87
CA ARG A 45 -2.21 -12.02 7.89
C ARG A 45 -1.13 -13.09 7.76
N SER A 46 -0.11 -12.84 6.93
CA SER A 46 1.02 -13.75 6.74
C SER A 46 1.99 -13.73 7.94
N PHE A 47 2.23 -12.56 8.53
CA PHE A 47 3.14 -12.38 9.66
C PHE A 47 2.48 -11.52 10.74
N PRO A 48 1.88 -12.12 11.77
CA PRO A 48 1.28 -11.40 12.91
C PRO A 48 2.35 -10.85 13.88
N GLN A 49 3.40 -10.23 13.35
CA GLN A 49 4.56 -9.72 14.08
C GLN A 49 4.37 -8.25 14.49
N ARG A 50 5.17 -7.77 15.45
CA ARG A 50 5.17 -6.36 15.89
C ARG A 50 5.42 -5.39 14.73
N HIS A 51 4.96 -4.14 14.87
CA HIS A 51 5.09 -3.08 13.85
C HIS A 51 6.50 -2.91 13.25
N LYS A 52 7.56 -3.22 14.02
CA LYS A 52 8.96 -3.18 13.55
C LYS A 52 9.24 -4.12 12.36
N VAL A 53 8.55 -5.25 12.29
CA VAL A 53 8.70 -6.24 11.19
C VAL A 53 7.66 -6.00 10.11
N LEU A 54 6.45 -5.56 10.51
CA LEU A 54 5.37 -5.31 9.57
C LEU A 54 5.69 -4.18 8.57
N LEU A 55 6.37 -3.13 9.02
CA LEU A 55 6.75 -1.99 8.17
C LEU A 55 7.70 -2.38 7.02
N PRO A 56 8.89 -2.98 7.27
CA PRO A 56 9.79 -3.38 6.19
C PRO A 56 9.18 -4.47 5.31
N LEU A 57 8.43 -5.40 5.89
CA LEU A 57 7.74 -6.44 5.12
C LEU A 57 6.70 -5.83 4.16
N SER A 58 5.91 -4.87 4.62
CA SER A 58 4.93 -4.18 3.78
C SER A 58 5.61 -3.38 2.67
N ALA A 59 6.75 -2.74 2.96
CA ALA A 59 7.52 -2.04 1.94
C ALA A 59 8.02 -2.99 0.83
N VAL A 60 8.57 -4.15 1.19
CA VAL A 60 9.06 -5.15 0.23
C VAL A 60 7.90 -5.75 -0.58
N MET A 61 6.82 -6.16 0.09
CA MET A 61 5.64 -6.74 -0.57
C MET A 61 4.96 -5.74 -1.51
N GLY A 62 4.85 -4.48 -1.09
CA GLY A 62 4.27 -3.43 -1.91
C GLY A 62 5.12 -3.09 -3.13
N GLY A 63 6.44 -2.97 -2.95
CA GLY A 63 7.37 -2.77 -4.06
C GLY A 63 7.31 -3.91 -5.08
N ALA A 64 7.31 -5.17 -4.62
CA ALA A 64 7.19 -6.33 -5.49
C ALA A 64 5.87 -6.33 -6.29
N LEU A 65 4.74 -6.08 -5.62
CA LEU A 65 3.43 -6.02 -6.27
C LEU A 65 3.35 -4.89 -7.31
N LEU A 66 3.93 -3.72 -6.99
CA LEU A 66 3.94 -2.57 -7.89
C LEU A 66 4.80 -2.83 -9.13
N VAL A 67 5.99 -3.41 -8.98
CA VAL A 67 6.87 -3.77 -10.12
C VAL A 67 6.21 -4.80 -11.02
N LEU A 68 5.56 -5.82 -10.45
CA LEU A 68 4.79 -6.80 -11.24
C LEU A 68 3.64 -6.12 -11.99
N SER A 69 2.92 -5.21 -11.33
CA SER A 69 1.80 -4.48 -11.96
C SER A 69 2.29 -3.56 -13.08
N ASP A 70 3.40 -2.83 -12.89
CA ASP A 70 4.00 -1.97 -13.92
C ASP A 70 4.49 -2.79 -15.13
N THR A 71 5.15 -3.93 -14.87
CA THR A 71 5.60 -4.84 -15.93
C THR A 71 4.44 -5.38 -16.76
N LEU A 72 3.35 -5.79 -16.10
CA LEU A 72 2.13 -6.25 -16.77
C LEU A 72 1.46 -5.11 -17.55
N SER A 73 1.42 -3.90 -16.99
CA SER A 73 0.84 -2.70 -17.65
C SER A 73 1.47 -2.43 -19.00
N ARG A 74 2.80 -2.58 -19.09
CA ARG A 74 3.56 -2.36 -20.32
C ARG A 74 3.47 -3.52 -21.30
N SER A 75 3.19 -4.73 -20.82
CA SER A 75 3.22 -5.96 -21.63
C SER A 75 1.87 -6.32 -22.26
N VAL A 76 0.74 -5.98 -21.62
CA VAL A 76 -0.60 -6.48 -22.03
C VAL A 76 -1.16 -5.75 -23.26
N VAL A 77 -0.88 -4.46 -23.45
CA VAL A 77 -1.46 -3.67 -24.55
C VAL A 77 -0.39 -2.84 -25.28
N ALA A 78 0.71 -3.45 -25.73
CA ALA A 78 1.63 -2.73 -26.60
C ALA A 78 0.91 -2.28 -27.90
N PRO A 79 0.99 -1.00 -28.35
CA PRO A 79 1.85 0.11 -27.90
C PRO A 79 1.19 1.13 -26.94
N ALA A 80 -0.02 0.88 -26.45
CA ALA A 80 -0.74 1.76 -25.54
C ALA A 80 -0.43 1.43 -24.07
N GLU A 81 0.08 2.41 -23.32
CA GLU A 81 0.39 2.21 -21.90
C GLU A 81 -0.87 2.34 -21.04
N ILE A 82 -1.24 1.26 -20.35
CA ILE A 82 -2.26 1.33 -19.30
C ILE A 82 -1.62 1.96 -18.06
N PRO A 83 -2.28 2.94 -17.40
CA PRO A 83 -1.85 3.42 -16.10
C PRO A 83 -1.83 2.28 -15.06
N VAL A 84 -0.70 2.09 -14.39
CA VAL A 84 -0.52 1.01 -13.39
C VAL A 84 -1.59 1.06 -12.30
N GLY A 85 -2.07 2.25 -11.93
CA GLY A 85 -3.16 2.42 -10.95
C GLY A 85 -4.48 1.74 -11.34
N ILE A 86 -4.77 1.59 -12.64
CA ILE A 86 -5.95 0.86 -13.12
C ILE A 86 -5.77 -0.64 -12.89
N LEU A 87 -4.59 -1.17 -13.22
CA LEU A 87 -4.28 -2.59 -12.98
C LEU A 87 -4.27 -2.92 -11.49
N THR A 88 -3.67 -2.09 -10.64
CA THR A 88 -3.65 -2.35 -9.20
C THR A 88 -5.06 -2.32 -8.60
N THR A 89 -5.95 -1.49 -9.15
CA THR A 89 -7.37 -1.43 -8.76
C THR A 89 -8.10 -2.72 -9.12
N LEU A 90 -7.80 -3.34 -10.27
CA LEU A 90 -8.38 -4.61 -10.67
C LEU A 90 -8.11 -5.74 -9.66
N PHE A 91 -6.93 -5.73 -9.02
CA PHE A 91 -6.61 -6.67 -7.92
C PHE A 91 -7.15 -6.19 -6.57
N GLY A 92 -7.10 -4.88 -6.32
CA GLY A 92 -7.46 -4.27 -5.05
C GLY A 92 -8.95 -4.31 -4.72
N VAL A 93 -9.81 -4.14 -5.72
CA VAL A 93 -11.27 -4.17 -5.54
C VAL A 93 -11.76 -5.55 -5.11
N PRO A 94 -11.41 -6.66 -5.80
CA PRO A 94 -11.74 -8.01 -5.33
C PRO A 94 -11.25 -8.29 -3.91
N PHE A 95 -10.02 -7.85 -3.59
CA PHE A 95 -9.46 -8.01 -2.25
C PHE A 95 -10.30 -7.28 -1.20
N LEU A 96 -10.64 -6.00 -1.45
CA LEU A 96 -11.49 -5.22 -0.57
C LEU A 96 -12.85 -5.90 -0.37
N VAL A 97 -13.49 -6.36 -1.44
CA VAL A 97 -14.78 -7.06 -1.37
C VAL A 97 -14.68 -8.33 -0.50
N VAL A 98 -13.66 -9.17 -0.71
CA VAL A 98 -13.45 -10.38 0.10
C VAL A 98 -13.25 -10.04 1.58
N VAL A 99 -12.48 -9.00 1.90
CA VAL A 99 -12.26 -8.57 3.29
C VAL A 99 -13.55 -8.04 3.92
N LEU A 100 -14.36 -7.27 3.18
CA LEU A 100 -15.65 -6.77 3.65
C LEU A 100 -16.64 -7.90 3.92
N LEU A 101 -16.74 -8.87 3.00
CA LEU A 101 -17.65 -10.02 3.14
C LEU A 101 -17.25 -10.97 4.26
N LYS A 102 -15.94 -11.12 4.54
CA LYS A 102 -15.44 -11.93 5.67
C LYS A 102 -15.68 -11.34 7.05
N LYS A 103 -16.08 -10.07 7.15
CA LYS A 103 -16.25 -9.35 8.42
C LYS A 103 -17.68 -9.38 8.97
N LYS A 104 -18.51 -10.29 8.45
CA LYS A 104 -19.82 -10.66 8.97
C LYS A 104 -19.70 -12.00 9.69
#